data_AF-A0A139AVW2-F1
#
_entry.id   AF-A0A139AVW2-F1
#
_cell.length_a   1.000
_cell.length_b   1.000
_cell.length_c   1.000
_cell.angle_alpha   90.00
_cell.angle_beta   90.00
_cell.angle_gamma   90.00
#
_symmetry.space_group_name_H-M   'P 1'
#
loop_
_entity.id
_entity.type
_entity.pdbx_description
1 polymer ?
#
loop_
_entity_poly.entity_id
_entity_poly.type
_entity_poly.pdbx_seq_one_letter_code
_entity_poly.pdbx_strand_id
1 'polypeptide(L)'
;METTEQSRSTQQVQGPTVVTAPGKVLLVGGYLVLSPRHQGLVVATDSRFYAVARTCRPPPVRAVPTGANRGAGVALQPTQQPQTSRFSPRVITIMSPQFEDGLWRYRVTRTNNGMWSLESALDFQTSNKFVELALKLTLPVAERYGGERFDRGLDSGLEVTIVGHNDFYSQRSQLLRRRFPFTSDSLRRLPPFSETNSTLPDVTKTGLGSSAAMITSFVSALLSHLGAVELPSDSTNLPTPPPDSPKIELPMTATQRVAVTTDSVPSPPLTGDAALHLVHNVAQVVHCAAQGKVGSGFDVSAAVWGSQSYRRFKPSSVEEIIVANEAGTLSAEKLVQMVDPVEGKRLWTSSVEPFKLPPRAQLILADVHGGSHTPSLVSRVLAWREKNPQLAEELWMELDDLNGKVTQGWRTLVQLSVDDPKGYDNAVNLLEAKRGDDWLATAKTATVPNESLNAFASLCASHRQIRILLRRLSVLVGVPIEPPEQTRLLDAMSQVPGVVMCGVPGAGGYDAVFAVTLGRREEVELVWINWKSTLTTETTQSGQEGAQEEREGSGAGVLPPLRDTNKTPAEEPTVCPLLAEEGDGGVRREVEAGRNGINSLFF
;
A
#
# COMPACT_ATOMS: atom_id res chain seq x y z
N MET A 1 43.10 43.22 19.43
CA MET A 1 43.07 42.34 18.25
C MET A 1 42.40 41.06 18.68
N GLU A 2 41.12 40.92 18.39
CA GLU A 2 40.37 39.69 18.63
C GLU A 2 40.51 38.80 17.39
N THR A 3 40.79 37.51 17.58
CA THR A 3 40.79 36.51 16.51
C THR A 3 39.49 35.72 16.59
N THR A 4 38.55 36.04 15.71
CA THR A 4 37.23 35.39 15.67
C THR A 4 37.35 33.92 15.30
N GLU A 5 37.12 33.01 16.24
CA GLU A 5 36.93 31.60 15.93
C GLU A 5 35.61 31.41 15.18
N GLN A 6 35.68 31.21 13.87
CA GLN A 6 34.52 30.79 13.09
C GLN A 6 34.13 29.37 13.49
N SER A 7 32.94 29.24 14.10
CA SER A 7 32.36 27.96 14.45
C SER A 7 32.11 27.13 13.19
N ARG A 8 32.89 26.05 13.01
CA ARG A 8 32.66 25.06 11.97
C ARG A 8 31.34 24.35 12.28
N SER A 9 30.28 24.68 11.55
CA SER A 9 29.03 23.94 11.60
C SER A 9 29.26 22.51 11.11
N THR A 10 29.29 21.56 12.05
CA THR A 10 29.24 20.13 11.73
C THR A 10 27.89 19.86 11.07
N GLN A 11 27.88 19.77 9.74
CA GLN A 11 26.70 19.36 8.98
C GLN A 11 26.24 17.99 9.47
N GLN A 12 25.15 17.97 10.25
CA GLN A 12 24.48 16.72 10.58
C GLN A 12 23.94 16.13 9.28
N VAL A 13 24.48 14.97 8.90
CA VAL A 13 23.98 14.19 7.77
C VAL A 13 22.56 13.74 8.12
N GLN A 14 21.61 14.02 7.24
CA GLN A 14 20.23 13.60 7.43
C GLN A 14 20.16 12.07 7.52
N GLY A 15 19.43 11.56 8.53
CA GLY A 15 19.21 10.14 8.71
C GLY A 15 18.40 9.53 7.55
N PRO A 16 18.31 8.19 7.47
CA PRO A 16 17.33 7.55 6.59
C PRO A 16 15.92 8.05 6.92
N THR A 17 15.06 8.13 5.92
CA THR A 17 13.62 8.27 6.11
C THR A 17 12.99 6.96 5.67
N VAL A 18 12.50 6.18 6.64
CA VAL A 18 11.74 4.95 6.40
C VAL A 18 10.26 5.28 6.42
N VAL A 19 9.56 4.71 5.44
CA VAL A 19 8.15 4.91 5.14
C VAL A 19 7.58 3.53 4.80
N THR A 20 6.43 3.13 5.34
CA THR A 20 5.92 1.74 5.23
C THR A 20 4.66 1.60 4.38
N ALA A 21 3.98 0.42 4.40
CA ALA A 21 2.93 0.15 3.41
C ALA A 21 1.91 -1.05 3.57
N PRO A 22 0.75 -1.10 4.31
CA PRO A 22 -0.15 -2.25 4.29
C PRO A 22 -1.16 -2.30 3.15
N GLY A 23 -1.52 -3.52 2.75
CA GLY A 23 -2.37 -3.83 1.59
C GLY A 23 -3.81 -3.37 1.74
N LYS A 24 -4.64 -3.61 0.71
CA LYS A 24 -6.08 -3.36 0.73
C LYS A 24 -6.91 -4.57 0.30
N VAL A 25 -8.16 -4.60 0.75
CA VAL A 25 -9.18 -5.58 0.35
C VAL A 25 -10.52 -4.84 0.22
N LEU A 26 -11.08 -4.80 -0.99
CA LEU A 26 -12.43 -4.27 -1.21
C LEU A 26 -13.43 -5.39 -0.91
N LEU A 27 -14.10 -5.32 0.24
CA LEU A 27 -15.05 -6.33 0.71
C LEU A 27 -16.40 -6.23 -0.03
N VAL A 28 -16.90 -5.01 -0.21
CA VAL A 28 -18.17 -4.71 -0.91
C VAL A 28 -18.06 -3.40 -1.70
N GLY A 29 -18.92 -3.20 -2.71
CA GLY A 29 -18.87 -2.05 -3.62
C GLY A 29 -18.06 -2.26 -4.92
N GLY A 30 -17.70 -3.51 -5.26
CA GLY A 30 -17.07 -3.86 -6.53
C GLY A 30 -17.85 -3.33 -7.74
N TYR A 31 -17.15 -2.77 -8.72
CA TYR A 31 -17.65 -1.94 -9.85
C TYR A 31 -18.42 -0.66 -9.47
N LEU A 32 -19.27 -0.69 -8.44
CA LEU A 32 -20.06 0.45 -7.99
C LEU A 32 -19.17 1.63 -7.57
N VAL A 33 -18.05 1.34 -6.88
CA VAL A 33 -17.02 2.32 -6.48
C VAL A 33 -16.34 3.05 -7.65
N LEU A 34 -16.58 2.64 -8.91
CA LEU A 34 -16.17 3.40 -10.10
C LEU A 34 -17.04 4.64 -10.36
N SER A 35 -18.13 4.84 -9.60
CA SER A 35 -19.01 6.01 -9.61
C SER A 35 -18.96 6.73 -8.26
N PRO A 36 -18.93 8.09 -8.21
CA PRO A 36 -18.98 8.84 -6.96
C PRO A 36 -20.34 8.72 -6.22
N ARG A 37 -21.38 8.17 -6.87
CA ARG A 37 -22.70 7.93 -6.25
C ARG A 37 -22.69 6.82 -5.21
N HIS A 38 -21.77 5.85 -5.32
CA HIS A 38 -21.77 4.62 -4.52
C HIS A 38 -20.51 4.55 -3.64
N GLN A 39 -20.53 3.68 -2.63
CA GLN A 39 -19.41 3.49 -1.71
C GLN A 39 -18.77 2.11 -1.85
N GLY A 40 -17.45 2.05 -1.68
CA GLY A 40 -16.68 0.82 -1.51
C GLY A 40 -16.22 0.68 -0.06
N LEU A 41 -16.40 -0.50 0.54
CA LEU A 41 -15.85 -0.80 1.86
C LEU A 41 -14.49 -1.47 1.71
N VAL A 42 -13.44 -0.78 2.13
CA VAL A 42 -12.06 -1.23 2.01
C VAL A 42 -11.48 -1.48 3.39
N VAL A 43 -10.84 -2.63 3.56
CA VAL A 43 -10.05 -2.96 4.74
C VAL A 43 -8.57 -2.97 4.35
N ALA A 44 -7.72 -2.32 5.15
CA ALA A 44 -6.28 -2.40 5.00
C ALA A 44 -5.71 -3.63 5.73
N THR A 45 -4.65 -4.26 5.21
CA THR A 45 -4.09 -5.52 5.75
C THR A 45 -2.99 -5.29 6.80
N ASP A 46 -2.25 -6.34 7.18
CA ASP A 46 -1.02 -6.26 7.98
C ASP A 46 0.28 -6.26 7.14
N SER A 47 0.24 -6.86 5.96
CA SER A 47 1.34 -7.02 4.99
C SER A 47 1.97 -5.70 4.55
N ARG A 48 3.23 -5.34 4.87
CA ARG A 48 3.79 -3.99 4.52
C ARG A 48 4.83 -3.93 3.38
N PHE A 49 4.82 -2.90 2.52
CA PHE A 49 6.05 -2.42 1.83
C PHE A 49 6.81 -1.46 2.75
N TYR A 50 8.05 -1.17 2.36
CA TYR A 50 8.92 -0.18 2.97
C TYR A 50 9.67 0.54 1.85
N ALA A 51 9.60 1.87 1.84
CA ALA A 51 10.45 2.75 1.07
C ALA A 51 11.43 3.45 2.02
N VAL A 52 12.73 3.32 1.74
CA VAL A 52 13.83 3.82 2.59
C VAL A 52 14.64 4.82 1.79
N ALA A 53 14.37 6.11 1.98
CA ALA A 53 15.08 7.21 1.30
C ALA A 53 16.30 7.67 2.11
N ARG A 54 17.42 7.91 1.40
CA ARG A 54 18.72 8.27 1.98
C ARG A 54 19.47 9.26 1.09
N THR A 55 19.83 10.41 1.63
CA THR A 55 20.78 11.32 1.02
C THR A 55 22.17 10.67 1.02
N CYS A 56 22.80 10.56 -0.15
CA CYS A 56 24.15 10.05 -0.28
C CYS A 56 25.15 10.96 0.43
N ARG A 57 26.17 10.39 1.07
CA ARG A 57 27.19 11.20 1.76
C ARG A 57 28.05 11.95 0.74
N PRO A 58 28.16 13.30 0.79
CA PRO A 58 29.16 13.99 -0.01
C PRO A 58 30.56 13.49 0.38
N PRO A 59 31.48 13.29 -0.58
CA PRO A 59 32.86 12.91 -0.26
C PRO A 59 33.53 14.03 0.55
N PRO A 60 34.38 13.71 1.54
CA PRO A 60 35.09 14.72 2.30
C PRO A 60 35.99 15.52 1.35
N VAL A 61 35.79 16.84 1.29
CA VAL A 61 36.58 17.74 0.46
C VAL A 61 38.04 17.66 0.91
N ARG A 62 38.87 16.95 0.14
CA ARG A 62 40.32 16.98 0.30
C ARG A 62 40.79 18.40 -0.01
N ALA A 63 41.08 19.16 1.05
CA ALA A 63 41.73 20.45 0.93
C ALA A 63 43.02 20.29 0.13
N VAL A 64 43.09 20.93 -1.04
CA VAL A 64 44.29 20.95 -1.87
C VAL A 64 45.38 21.68 -1.08
N PRO A 65 46.54 21.06 -0.79
CA PRO A 65 47.59 21.75 -0.05
C PRO A 65 48.20 22.88 -0.88
N THR A 66 47.84 24.12 -0.56
CA THR A 66 48.44 25.33 -1.13
C THR A 66 49.83 25.59 -0.53
N GLY A 67 50.78 24.70 -0.83
CA GLY A 67 52.16 24.77 -0.36
C GLY A 67 53.14 24.34 -1.46
N ALA A 68 53.90 25.30 -1.99
CA ALA A 68 54.88 25.02 -3.03
C ALA A 68 56.24 24.62 -2.46
N ASN A 69 56.87 23.58 -3.02
CA ASN A 69 58.31 23.66 -3.29
C ASN A 69 58.75 22.74 -4.45
N ARG A 70 59.97 22.98 -4.95
CA ARG A 70 60.56 22.29 -6.11
C ARG A 70 61.32 21.02 -5.69
N GLY A 71 61.26 19.99 -6.52
CA GLY A 71 62.12 18.80 -6.47
C GLY A 71 61.97 17.98 -7.75
N ALA A 72 63.06 17.44 -8.29
CA ALA A 72 63.06 16.69 -9.55
C ALA A 72 63.09 15.17 -9.32
N GLY A 73 62.40 14.41 -10.17
CA GLY A 73 62.50 12.94 -10.16
C GLY A 73 61.44 12.22 -10.99
N VAL A 74 61.88 11.62 -12.11
CA VAL A 74 61.30 10.48 -12.85
C VAL A 74 59.77 10.45 -13.07
N ALA A 75 59.37 10.50 -14.34
CA ALA A 75 57.98 10.23 -14.74
C ALA A 75 57.65 8.74 -14.63
N LEU A 76 56.65 8.41 -13.81
CA LEU A 76 55.87 7.18 -13.89
C LEU A 76 54.40 7.56 -14.07
N GLN A 77 53.77 7.11 -15.15
CA GLN A 77 52.34 7.31 -15.38
C GLN A 77 51.55 6.44 -14.39
N PRO A 78 50.63 7.00 -13.59
CA PRO A 78 49.62 6.18 -12.93
C PRO A 78 48.69 5.65 -14.01
N THR A 79 48.71 4.34 -14.25
CA THR A 79 47.69 3.66 -15.05
C THR A 79 46.32 4.01 -14.50
N GLN A 80 45.43 4.53 -15.35
CA GLN A 80 44.09 4.96 -14.94
C GLN A 80 43.25 3.75 -14.50
N GLN A 81 43.25 3.48 -13.19
CA GLN A 81 42.14 2.75 -12.59
C GLN A 81 40.88 3.60 -12.76
N PRO A 82 39.78 3.06 -13.32
CA PRO A 82 38.53 3.79 -13.41
C PRO A 82 37.99 4.00 -12.00
N GLN A 83 38.15 5.21 -11.46
CA GLN A 83 37.53 5.57 -10.20
C GLN A 83 36.02 5.68 -10.41
N THR A 84 35.30 4.61 -10.12
CA THR A 84 33.85 4.56 -10.08
C THR A 84 33.34 5.44 -8.94
N SER A 85 33.17 6.73 -9.24
CA SER A 85 32.66 7.71 -8.29
C SER A 85 31.23 7.31 -7.89
N ARG A 86 31.11 6.69 -6.71
CA ARG A 86 29.83 6.33 -6.05
C ARG A 86 28.88 7.52 -5.83
N PHE A 87 29.37 8.73 -6.09
CA PHE A 87 28.65 9.99 -6.01
C PHE A 87 28.69 10.66 -7.39
N SER A 88 27.51 11.02 -7.89
CA SER A 88 27.32 11.95 -8.99
C SER A 88 26.20 12.88 -8.53
N PRO A 89 26.43 14.21 -8.46
CA PRO A 89 25.36 15.16 -8.12
C PRO A 89 24.16 14.95 -9.03
N ARG A 90 22.95 15.06 -8.48
CA ARG A 90 21.69 14.90 -9.23
C ARG A 90 21.55 13.54 -9.90
N VAL A 91 22.03 12.48 -9.25
CA VAL A 91 21.69 11.09 -9.57
C VAL A 91 20.83 10.49 -8.46
N ILE A 92 19.74 9.84 -8.86
CA ILE A 92 18.84 9.10 -7.98
C ILE A 92 18.96 7.61 -8.31
N THR A 93 19.27 6.79 -7.31
CA THR A 93 19.34 5.33 -7.40
C THR A 93 18.14 4.72 -6.69
N ILE A 94 17.43 3.82 -7.37
CA ILE A 94 16.26 3.12 -6.83
C ILE A 94 16.55 1.62 -6.88
N MET A 95 16.35 0.95 -5.76
CA MET A 95 16.65 -0.47 -5.58
C MET A 95 15.42 -1.20 -5.04
N SER A 96 15.13 -2.37 -5.58
CA SER A 96 14.13 -3.29 -5.03
C SER A 96 14.72 -4.71 -5.03
N PRO A 97 15.43 -5.10 -3.96
CA PRO A 97 16.30 -6.29 -3.94
C PRO A 97 15.57 -7.64 -4.00
N GLN A 98 14.23 -7.63 -4.11
CA GLN A 98 13.42 -8.84 -4.26
C GLN A 98 13.23 -9.25 -5.73
N PHE A 99 13.65 -8.42 -6.69
CA PHE A 99 13.57 -8.69 -8.13
C PHE A 99 14.95 -8.71 -8.79
N GLU A 100 15.10 -9.52 -9.82
CA GLU A 100 16.38 -9.70 -10.53
C GLU A 100 16.73 -8.47 -11.40
N ASP A 101 15.72 -7.72 -11.85
CA ASP A 101 15.81 -6.46 -12.60
C ASP A 101 15.62 -5.19 -11.73
N GLY A 102 15.55 -5.35 -10.40
CA GLY A 102 15.17 -4.33 -9.42
C GLY A 102 16.22 -3.25 -9.14
N LEU A 103 16.96 -2.76 -10.13
CA LEU A 103 17.95 -1.69 -9.96
C LEU A 103 17.88 -0.68 -11.11
N TRP A 104 17.58 0.57 -10.76
CA TRP A 104 17.44 1.68 -11.70
C TRP A 104 18.23 2.90 -11.22
N ARG A 105 18.90 3.61 -12.15
CA ARG A 105 19.65 4.84 -11.83
C ARG A 105 19.38 5.91 -12.86
N TYR A 106 18.94 7.07 -12.38
CA TYR A 106 18.58 8.21 -13.22
C TYR A 106 19.39 9.44 -12.86
N ARG A 107 19.96 10.12 -13.86
CA ARG A 107 20.36 11.52 -13.74
C ARG A 107 19.11 12.38 -13.89
N VAL A 108 18.93 13.35 -12.99
CA VAL A 108 17.83 14.33 -13.05
C VAL A 108 18.33 15.69 -13.49
N THR A 109 17.66 16.31 -14.46
CA THR A 109 17.90 17.72 -14.82
C THR A 109 16.59 18.48 -14.94
N ARG A 110 16.57 19.72 -14.42
CA ARG A 110 15.40 20.59 -14.39
C ARG A 110 15.16 21.20 -15.77
N THR A 111 13.93 21.13 -16.27
CA THR A 111 13.55 21.62 -17.60
C THR A 111 12.92 23.02 -17.53
N ASN A 112 12.79 23.67 -18.69
CA ASN A 112 12.36 25.08 -18.79
C ASN A 112 10.93 25.35 -18.26
N ASN A 113 10.09 24.31 -18.15
CA ASN A 113 8.75 24.29 -17.56
C ASN A 113 8.73 23.86 -16.08
N GLY A 114 9.87 23.96 -15.39
CA GLY A 114 10.04 23.60 -13.98
C GLY A 114 10.02 22.10 -13.66
N MET A 115 9.65 21.25 -14.62
CA MET A 115 9.61 19.80 -14.47
C MET A 115 11.02 19.20 -14.38
N TRP A 116 11.11 17.91 -14.08
CA TRP A 116 12.37 17.17 -13.96
C TRP A 116 12.45 16.06 -15.01
N SER A 117 13.43 16.16 -15.91
CA SER A 117 13.78 15.10 -16.85
C SER A 117 14.56 13.98 -16.16
N LEU A 118 14.48 12.77 -16.73
CA LEU A 118 15.21 11.59 -16.28
C LEU A 118 15.99 11.01 -17.45
N GLU A 119 17.31 10.90 -17.29
CA GLU A 119 18.19 10.13 -18.18
C GLU A 119 18.64 8.88 -17.43
N SER A 120 18.47 7.68 -17.99
CA SER A 120 19.12 6.48 -17.43
C SER A 120 20.64 6.66 -17.45
N ALA A 121 21.31 6.38 -16.33
CA ALA A 121 22.77 6.41 -16.28
C ALA A 121 23.36 5.40 -17.27
N LEU A 122 24.46 5.77 -17.95
CA LEU A 122 25.00 5.02 -19.10
C LEU A 122 25.29 3.53 -18.85
N ASP A 123 25.56 3.16 -17.60
CA ASP A 123 25.84 1.77 -17.19
C ASP A 123 24.56 0.93 -16.94
N PHE A 124 23.36 1.53 -17.07
CA PHE A 124 22.07 0.94 -16.71
C PHE A 124 21.07 1.00 -17.86
N GLN A 125 20.85 -0.14 -18.53
CA GLN A 125 19.92 -0.25 -19.67
C GLN A 125 18.47 -0.51 -19.25
N THR A 126 18.20 -0.73 -17.96
CA THR A 126 16.85 -0.93 -17.41
C THR A 126 16.19 0.41 -17.05
N SER A 127 14.92 0.57 -17.42
CA SER A 127 14.06 1.65 -16.92
C SER A 127 12.71 1.11 -16.46
N ASN A 128 11.98 1.89 -15.65
CA ASN A 128 10.72 1.46 -15.05
C ASN A 128 9.72 2.62 -15.06
N LYS A 129 8.63 2.47 -15.84
CA LYS A 129 7.58 3.50 -16.01
C LYS A 129 7.01 4.01 -14.67
N PHE A 130 6.82 3.11 -13.69
CA PHE A 130 6.26 3.49 -12.38
C PHE A 130 7.25 4.35 -11.58
N VAL A 131 8.53 3.95 -11.56
CA VAL A 131 9.60 4.70 -10.89
C VAL A 131 9.84 6.05 -11.56
N GLU A 132 9.87 6.08 -12.90
CA GLU A 132 10.04 7.33 -13.65
C GLU A 132 8.90 8.33 -13.41
N LEU A 133 7.64 7.89 -13.46
CA LEU A 133 6.50 8.79 -13.24
C LEU A 133 6.41 9.25 -11.78
N ALA A 134 6.73 8.39 -10.82
CA ALA A 134 6.85 8.79 -9.42
C ALA A 134 7.89 9.92 -9.25
N LEU A 135 9.08 9.78 -9.83
CA LEU A 135 10.10 10.84 -9.79
C LEU A 135 9.67 12.11 -10.55
N LYS A 136 9.26 11.98 -11.82
CA LYS A 136 8.86 13.11 -12.68
C LYS A 136 7.75 13.98 -12.08
N LEU A 137 6.81 13.37 -11.36
CA LEU A 137 5.65 14.04 -10.79
C LEU A 137 5.83 14.41 -9.29
N THR A 138 6.71 13.74 -8.55
CA THR A 138 6.96 14.07 -7.12
C THR A 138 8.04 15.12 -6.95
N LEU A 139 9.09 15.14 -7.78
CA LEU A 139 10.20 16.10 -7.65
C LEU A 139 9.76 17.58 -7.75
N PRO A 140 8.87 18.01 -8.67
CA PRO A 140 8.37 19.40 -8.69
C PRO A 140 7.62 19.80 -7.41
N VAL A 141 6.94 18.83 -6.79
CA VAL A 141 6.19 19.03 -5.55
C VAL A 141 7.14 19.06 -4.36
N ALA A 142 8.14 18.18 -4.32
CA ALA A 142 9.19 18.19 -3.31
C ALA A 142 10.00 19.50 -3.35
N GLU A 143 10.31 20.02 -4.54
CA GLU A 143 10.96 21.32 -4.73
C GLU A 143 10.12 22.48 -4.16
N ARG A 144 8.79 22.44 -4.36
CA ARG A 144 7.88 23.52 -3.92
C ARG A 144 7.86 23.74 -2.41
N TYR A 145 7.92 22.68 -1.60
CA TYR A 145 7.76 22.75 -0.14
C TYR A 145 9.04 22.39 0.63
N GLY A 146 10.02 21.70 0.03
CA GLY A 146 11.18 21.13 0.73
C GLY A 146 12.34 22.09 1.03
N GLY A 147 12.46 23.20 0.28
CA GLY A 147 13.52 24.20 0.46
C GLY A 147 14.92 23.59 0.50
N GLU A 148 15.77 24.03 1.45
CA GLU A 148 17.15 23.54 1.58
C GLU A 148 17.28 22.00 1.72
N ARG A 149 16.25 21.29 2.18
CA ARG A 149 16.29 19.82 2.26
C ARG A 149 16.19 19.17 0.89
N PHE A 150 15.40 19.75 -0.01
CA PHE A 150 15.31 19.32 -1.41
C PHE A 150 16.65 19.52 -2.11
N ASP A 151 17.21 20.73 -2.08
CA ASP A 151 18.49 21.06 -2.72
C ASP A 151 19.62 20.15 -2.25
N ARG A 152 19.76 20.00 -0.92
CA ARG A 152 20.79 19.19 -0.27
C ARG A 152 20.65 17.70 -0.62
N GLY A 153 19.42 17.18 -0.65
CA GLY A 153 19.14 15.79 -1.03
C GLY A 153 19.49 15.51 -2.49
N LEU A 154 19.21 16.46 -3.39
CA LEU A 154 19.41 16.28 -4.82
C LEU A 154 20.87 16.49 -5.25
N ASP A 155 21.54 17.52 -4.75
CA ASP A 155 22.93 17.82 -5.10
C ASP A 155 23.93 16.82 -4.48
N SER A 156 23.59 16.21 -3.35
CA SER A 156 24.38 15.09 -2.79
C SER A 156 24.11 13.76 -3.50
N GLY A 157 22.98 13.63 -4.20
CA GLY A 157 22.44 12.39 -4.74
C GLY A 157 21.59 11.62 -3.73
N LEU A 158 20.66 10.80 -4.24
CA LEU A 158 19.64 10.12 -3.44
C LEU A 158 19.61 8.61 -3.71
N GLU A 159 19.55 7.80 -2.66
CA GLU A 159 19.31 6.36 -2.70
C GLU A 159 17.91 6.07 -2.12
N VAL A 160 17.10 5.26 -2.81
CA VAL A 160 15.81 4.79 -2.29
C VAL A 160 15.71 3.27 -2.45
N THR A 161 15.51 2.56 -1.35
CA THR A 161 15.24 1.10 -1.37
C THR A 161 13.75 0.84 -1.16
N ILE A 162 13.13 0.01 -2.00
CA ILE A 162 11.70 -0.33 -1.99
C ILE A 162 11.55 -1.85 -1.84
N VAL A 163 10.91 -2.34 -0.79
CA VAL A 163 10.68 -3.78 -0.53
C VAL A 163 9.25 -4.04 -0.07
N GLY A 164 8.70 -5.23 -0.33
CA GLY A 164 7.38 -5.69 0.09
C GLY A 164 7.43 -6.94 0.97
N HIS A 165 6.51 -7.06 1.92
CA HIS A 165 6.29 -8.29 2.69
C HIS A 165 6.12 -9.52 1.78
N ASN A 166 6.40 -10.71 2.31
CA ASN A 166 6.26 -11.95 1.54
C ASN A 166 4.81 -12.18 1.07
N ASP A 167 3.84 -11.73 1.84
CA ASP A 167 2.40 -11.66 1.56
C ASP A 167 2.07 -10.98 0.22
N PHE A 168 2.94 -10.06 -0.17
CA PHE A 168 2.90 -9.35 -1.41
C PHE A 168 3.59 -10.09 -2.55
N TYR A 169 3.92 -11.37 -2.45
CA TYR A 169 4.51 -12.17 -3.54
C TYR A 169 4.15 -13.66 -3.39
N SER A 170 3.87 -14.39 -4.48
CA SER A 170 3.45 -15.79 -4.39
C SER A 170 4.68 -16.59 -4.05
N GLN A 171 4.71 -17.04 -2.80
CA GLN A 171 5.85 -17.75 -2.25
C GLN A 171 5.98 -19.18 -2.79
N ARG A 172 5.10 -19.61 -3.70
CA ARG A 172 5.09 -20.93 -4.32
C ARG A 172 6.47 -21.38 -4.81
N SER A 173 7.22 -20.49 -5.48
CA SER A 173 8.60 -20.75 -5.92
C SER A 173 9.57 -20.93 -4.75
N GLN A 174 9.47 -20.13 -3.70
CA GLN A 174 10.33 -20.20 -2.51
C GLN A 174 10.00 -21.42 -1.61
N LEU A 175 8.73 -21.82 -1.55
CA LEU A 175 8.27 -23.04 -0.86
C LEU A 175 8.73 -24.30 -1.60
N LEU A 176 8.56 -24.36 -2.93
CA LEU A 176 9.03 -25.46 -3.77
C LEU A 176 10.55 -25.66 -3.65
N ARG A 177 11.34 -24.58 -3.73
CA ARG A 177 12.81 -24.63 -3.56
C ARG A 177 13.22 -25.17 -2.18
N ARG A 178 12.47 -24.85 -1.12
CA ARG A 178 12.70 -25.38 0.25
C ARG A 178 12.05 -26.74 0.53
N ARG A 179 11.30 -27.30 -0.43
CA ARG A 179 10.46 -28.51 -0.26
C ARG A 179 9.47 -28.40 0.90
N PHE A 180 9.01 -27.19 1.21
CA PHE A 180 7.98 -26.96 2.20
C PHE A 180 6.59 -27.21 1.58
N PRO A 181 5.61 -27.74 2.34
CA PRO A 181 4.25 -27.86 1.85
C PRO A 181 3.61 -26.48 1.66
N PHE A 182 2.60 -26.37 0.80
CA PHE A 182 1.80 -25.15 0.66
C PHE A 182 0.88 -25.02 1.89
N THR A 183 1.40 -24.40 2.95
CA THR A 183 0.70 -24.15 4.21
C THR A 183 1.11 -22.82 4.83
N SER A 184 0.22 -22.25 5.63
CA SER A 184 0.39 -21.04 6.41
C SER A 184 1.64 -21.06 7.30
N ASP A 185 1.92 -22.18 7.96
CA ASP A 185 3.13 -22.36 8.76
C ASP A 185 4.41 -22.40 7.93
N SER A 186 4.32 -22.78 6.66
CA SER A 186 5.48 -22.77 5.76
C SER A 186 5.78 -21.37 5.24
N LEU A 187 4.76 -20.54 5.00
CA LEU A 187 4.92 -19.11 4.71
C LEU A 187 5.56 -18.37 5.88
N ARG A 188 5.06 -18.64 7.11
CA ARG A 188 5.62 -18.08 8.36
C ARG A 188 7.09 -18.44 8.62
N ARG A 189 7.64 -19.45 7.92
CA ARG A 189 9.06 -19.87 8.00
C ARG A 189 9.95 -19.25 6.92
N LEU A 190 9.39 -18.48 5.98
CA LEU A 190 10.19 -17.79 4.97
C LEU A 190 10.80 -16.50 5.54
N PRO A 191 12.07 -16.18 5.24
CA PRO A 191 12.66 -14.91 5.65
C PRO A 191 11.81 -13.71 5.16
N PRO A 192 11.57 -12.68 5.98
CA PRO A 192 10.93 -11.45 5.53
C PRO A 192 11.67 -10.84 4.33
N PHE A 193 10.92 -10.23 3.41
CA PHE A 193 11.46 -9.65 2.17
C PHE A 193 12.22 -10.67 1.30
N SER A 194 11.71 -11.90 1.21
CA SER A 194 12.29 -12.96 0.37
C SER A 194 12.35 -12.53 -1.10
N GLU A 195 13.42 -12.94 -1.78
CA GLU A 195 13.57 -12.81 -3.24
C GLU A 195 12.39 -13.48 -3.96
N THR A 196 11.91 -12.90 -5.05
CA THR A 196 10.83 -13.50 -5.85
C THR A 196 11.35 -14.59 -6.78
N ASN A 197 12.64 -14.57 -7.14
CA ASN A 197 13.25 -15.38 -8.20
C ASN A 197 12.58 -15.10 -9.57
N SER A 198 12.34 -13.82 -9.84
CA SER A 198 11.57 -13.32 -10.97
C SER A 198 11.91 -11.85 -11.25
N THR A 199 11.51 -11.38 -12.44
CA THR A 199 11.57 -9.97 -12.85
C THR A 199 10.31 -9.24 -12.38
N LEU A 200 10.32 -7.91 -12.28
CA LEU A 200 9.13 -7.13 -11.91
C LEU A 200 7.93 -7.25 -12.91
N PRO A 201 8.13 -7.54 -14.21
CA PRO A 201 7.03 -7.89 -15.12
C PRO A 201 6.49 -9.34 -14.97
N ASP A 202 7.36 -10.34 -14.84
CA ASP A 202 6.97 -11.76 -14.87
C ASP A 202 6.43 -12.28 -13.52
N VAL A 203 6.63 -11.51 -12.47
CA VAL A 203 6.17 -11.79 -11.12
C VAL A 203 4.65 -11.58 -11.00
N THR A 204 3.90 -12.58 -11.43
CA THR A 204 3.01 -13.30 -10.51
C THR A 204 2.18 -12.36 -9.56
N LYS A 205 1.00 -11.74 -9.90
CA LYS A 205 0.14 -10.71 -9.14
C LYS A 205 -1.16 -11.21 -8.34
N THR A 206 -1.55 -10.67 -7.13
CA THR A 206 -2.51 -11.28 -6.11
C THR A 206 -3.78 -10.44 -5.92
N GLY A 207 -3.71 -9.13 -6.18
CA GLY A 207 -4.84 -8.22 -6.01
C GLY A 207 -4.86 -7.37 -4.73
N LEU A 208 -3.91 -7.56 -3.79
CA LEU A 208 -3.85 -6.78 -2.55
C LEU A 208 -3.66 -5.25 -2.76
N GLY A 209 -3.40 -4.74 -3.97
CA GLY A 209 -3.39 -3.31 -4.31
C GLY A 209 -2.10 -2.74 -4.91
N SER A 210 -1.19 -3.61 -5.33
CA SER A 210 0.21 -3.39 -5.68
C SER A 210 0.68 -1.95 -5.93
N SER A 211 0.22 -1.44 -7.07
CA SER A 211 0.81 -0.31 -7.74
C SER A 211 0.51 0.99 -7.02
N ALA A 212 -0.62 1.07 -6.31
CA ALA A 212 -1.06 2.29 -5.63
C ALA A 212 -0.09 2.75 -4.52
N ALA A 213 0.84 1.89 -4.15
CA ALA A 213 1.07 1.67 -2.75
C ALA A 213 2.54 1.30 -2.47
N MET A 214 3.14 0.51 -3.37
CA MET A 214 4.52 0.76 -3.79
C MET A 214 4.70 2.25 -4.19
N ILE A 215 3.72 2.83 -4.92
CA ILE A 215 3.72 4.26 -5.24
C ILE A 215 3.54 5.11 -3.98
N THR A 216 2.53 4.87 -3.12
CA THR A 216 2.32 5.76 -1.96
C THR A 216 3.53 5.76 -1.04
N SER A 217 4.08 4.59 -0.67
CA SER A 217 5.31 4.54 0.13
C SER A 217 6.49 5.23 -0.56
N PHE A 218 6.69 5.05 -1.86
CA PHE A 218 7.78 5.74 -2.58
C PHE A 218 7.58 7.26 -2.64
N VAL A 219 6.37 7.73 -2.94
CA VAL A 219 6.02 9.16 -3.03
C VAL A 219 6.15 9.83 -1.66
N SER A 220 5.62 9.21 -0.59
CA SER A 220 5.81 9.67 0.79
C SER A 220 7.29 9.74 1.19
N ALA A 221 8.09 8.71 0.89
CA ALA A 221 9.51 8.70 1.21
C ALA A 221 10.26 9.85 0.52
N LEU A 222 9.94 10.14 -0.75
CA LEU A 222 10.49 11.29 -1.46
C LEU A 222 10.03 12.62 -0.82
N LEU A 223 8.73 12.82 -0.62
CA LEU A 223 8.18 14.06 -0.07
C LEU A 223 8.69 14.33 1.36
N SER A 224 8.76 13.33 2.23
CA SER A 224 9.20 13.53 3.62
C SER A 224 10.72 13.64 3.75
N HIS A 225 11.50 12.84 3.00
CA HIS A 225 12.96 12.97 3.02
C HIS A 225 13.43 14.30 2.43
N LEU A 226 12.81 14.77 1.35
CA LEU A 226 13.14 16.06 0.73
C LEU A 226 12.50 17.25 1.48
N GLY A 227 11.76 17.00 2.57
CA GLY A 227 11.30 18.04 3.51
C GLY A 227 9.97 18.71 3.18
N ALA A 228 9.20 18.21 2.22
CA ALA A 228 7.90 18.77 1.85
C ALA A 228 6.78 18.47 2.85
N VAL A 229 6.86 17.31 3.53
CA VAL A 229 5.84 16.84 4.47
C VAL A 229 6.43 16.25 5.75
N GLU A 230 5.78 16.49 6.88
CA GLU A 230 5.94 15.73 8.10
C GLU A 230 4.71 14.86 8.34
N LEU A 231 4.94 13.54 8.38
CA LEU A 231 3.92 12.52 8.42
C LEU A 231 3.85 11.89 9.84
N PRO A 232 2.71 11.30 10.26
CA PRO A 232 2.50 10.89 11.65
C PRO A 232 3.53 9.88 12.18
N SER A 233 3.86 9.99 13.47
CA SER A 233 4.66 8.99 14.19
C SER A 233 3.79 8.07 15.03
N ASP A 234 4.11 6.78 15.08
CA ASP A 234 3.60 5.85 16.10
C ASP A 234 4.20 6.11 17.50
N SER A 235 5.07 7.11 17.65
CA SER A 235 5.51 7.62 18.94
C SER A 235 4.39 8.41 19.64
N THR A 236 3.42 7.68 20.18
CA THR A 236 2.41 8.10 21.17
C THR A 236 1.54 9.30 20.83
N ASN A 237 0.31 9.05 20.34
CA ASN A 237 -0.94 9.60 20.89
C ASN A 237 -2.16 9.11 20.06
N LEU A 238 -3.03 8.28 20.64
CA LEU A 238 -4.39 8.11 20.10
C LEU A 238 -5.22 9.35 20.46
N PRO A 239 -5.94 9.98 19.51
CA PRO A 239 -6.98 10.93 19.85
C PRO A 239 -8.13 10.20 20.56
N THR A 240 -8.27 10.41 21.87
CA THR A 240 -9.54 10.14 22.56
C THR A 240 -10.60 11.06 21.96
N PRO A 241 -11.79 10.56 21.60
CA PRO A 241 -12.85 11.43 21.08
C PRO A 241 -13.25 12.44 22.16
N PRO A 242 -13.37 13.75 21.83
CA PRO A 242 -13.86 14.72 22.78
C PRO A 242 -15.36 14.48 23.04
N PRO A 243 -15.81 14.38 24.31
CA PRO A 243 -17.23 14.44 24.64
C PRO A 243 -17.77 15.86 24.41
N ASP A 244 -19.05 15.92 24.08
CA ASP A 244 -19.94 17.10 24.11
C ASP A 244 -19.48 18.38 23.38
N SER A 245 -20.01 18.60 22.17
CA SER A 245 -19.87 19.84 21.41
C SER A 245 -20.87 20.93 21.85
N PRO A 246 -20.42 22.10 22.34
CA PRO A 246 -21.23 23.32 22.33
C PRO A 246 -21.22 23.93 20.92
N LYS A 247 -22.37 24.42 20.45
CA LYS A 247 -22.42 25.24 19.22
C LYS A 247 -21.83 26.62 19.52
N ILE A 248 -20.90 27.09 18.69
CA ILE A 248 -20.40 28.47 18.71
C ILE A 248 -20.47 29.01 17.27
N GLU A 249 -20.96 30.23 17.12
CA GLU A 249 -21.20 30.89 15.83
C GLU A 249 -19.92 31.55 15.29
N LEU A 250 -19.80 31.65 13.97
CA LEU A 250 -18.66 32.28 13.30
C LEU A 250 -18.87 33.81 13.16
N PRO A 251 -18.00 34.66 13.74
CA PRO A 251 -17.93 36.07 13.39
C PRO A 251 -17.30 36.22 12.00
N MET A 252 -17.85 37.11 11.17
CA MET A 252 -17.25 37.44 9.88
C MET A 252 -16.15 38.50 10.01
N THR A 253 -15.43 38.73 8.90
CA THR A 253 -14.49 39.84 8.63
C THR A 253 -13.14 39.84 9.37
N ALA A 254 -12.08 39.59 8.61
CA ALA A 254 -10.94 40.50 8.49
C ALA A 254 -10.24 40.26 7.13
N THR A 255 -10.26 41.23 6.22
CA THR A 255 -9.61 41.09 4.90
C THR A 255 -8.16 41.56 5.00
N GLN A 256 -7.19 40.65 5.04
CA GLN A 256 -5.78 41.01 5.07
C GLN A 256 -5.05 40.51 3.81
N ARG A 257 -4.88 41.42 2.84
CA ARG A 257 -3.95 41.22 1.72
C ARG A 257 -2.52 41.36 2.24
N VAL A 258 -1.76 40.27 2.28
CA VAL A 258 -0.31 40.35 2.47
C VAL A 258 0.31 40.76 1.13
N ALA A 259 1.09 41.84 1.11
CA ALA A 259 1.83 42.26 -0.06
C ALA A 259 3.08 41.37 -0.25
N VAL A 260 3.46 41.10 -1.50
CA VAL A 260 4.67 40.34 -1.79
C VAL A 260 5.90 41.21 -1.52
N THR A 261 6.66 40.86 -0.49
CA THR A 261 8.02 41.34 -0.25
C THR A 261 8.97 40.16 -0.28
N THR A 262 10.03 40.25 -1.08
CA THR A 262 10.98 39.16 -1.34
C THR A 262 12.03 39.05 -0.24
N ASP A 263 11.77 38.20 0.76
CA ASP A 263 12.80 37.57 1.60
C ASP A 263 12.30 36.18 2.01
N SER A 264 12.90 35.13 1.44
CA SER A 264 12.37 33.77 1.53
C SER A 264 12.85 33.02 2.77
N VAL A 265 12.18 33.24 3.90
CA VAL A 265 12.17 32.23 4.98
C VAL A 265 11.54 30.96 4.40
N PRO A 266 12.21 29.79 4.43
CA PRO A 266 11.63 28.56 3.91
C PRO A 266 10.37 28.21 4.69
N SER A 267 9.29 27.93 3.98
CA SER A 267 8.04 27.46 4.61
C SER A 267 8.29 26.13 5.34
N PRO A 268 7.68 25.90 6.52
CA PRO A 268 7.79 24.61 7.18
C PRO A 268 7.12 23.51 6.32
N PRO A 269 7.52 22.22 6.51
CA PRO A 269 6.81 21.10 5.90
C PRO A 269 5.32 21.14 6.22
N LEU A 270 4.47 20.67 5.30
CA LEU A 270 3.06 20.43 5.63
C LEU A 270 2.95 19.33 6.69
N THR A 271 1.98 19.43 7.59
CA THR A 271 1.79 18.47 8.70
C THR A 271 0.34 17.99 8.76
N GLY A 272 0.10 16.86 9.44
CA GLY A 272 -1.24 16.31 9.69
C GLY A 272 -2.04 16.04 8.41
N ASP A 273 -3.33 16.39 8.41
CA ASP A 273 -4.23 16.17 7.27
C ASP A 273 -3.72 16.80 5.96
N ALA A 274 -3.05 17.96 6.03
CA ALA A 274 -2.50 18.61 4.84
C ALA A 274 -1.35 17.81 4.23
N ALA A 275 -0.52 17.17 5.06
CA ALA A 275 0.53 16.25 4.61
C ALA A 275 -0.07 14.99 3.97
N LEU A 276 -1.04 14.35 4.62
CA LEU A 276 -1.71 13.15 4.12
C LEU A 276 -2.49 13.42 2.82
N HIS A 277 -3.15 14.57 2.70
CA HIS A 277 -3.80 14.97 1.45
C HIS A 277 -2.78 15.25 0.33
N LEU A 278 -1.65 15.91 0.59
CA LEU A 278 -0.63 16.11 -0.45
C LEU A 278 -0.04 14.76 -0.92
N VAL A 279 0.29 13.86 0.01
CA VAL A 279 0.73 12.49 -0.28
C VAL A 279 -0.30 11.76 -1.15
N HIS A 280 -1.56 11.72 -0.73
CA HIS A 280 -2.64 11.10 -1.49
C HIS A 280 -2.74 11.66 -2.91
N ASN A 281 -2.77 12.99 -3.04
CA ASN A 281 -2.99 13.64 -4.33
C ASN A 281 -1.85 13.34 -5.30
N VAL A 282 -0.59 13.44 -4.87
CA VAL A 282 0.58 13.11 -5.70
C VAL A 282 0.59 11.61 -6.03
N ALA A 283 0.44 10.73 -5.04
CA ALA A 283 0.43 9.28 -5.24
C ALA A 283 -0.70 8.85 -6.20
N GLN A 284 -1.86 9.50 -6.12
CA GLN A 284 -3.01 9.19 -6.97
C GLN A 284 -2.81 9.65 -8.42
N VAL A 285 -2.20 10.82 -8.64
CA VAL A 285 -1.80 11.28 -9.98
C VAL A 285 -0.76 10.33 -10.58
N VAL A 286 0.30 10.00 -9.82
CA VAL A 286 1.36 9.06 -10.24
C VAL A 286 0.75 7.69 -10.59
N HIS A 287 -0.16 7.17 -9.78
CA HIS A 287 -0.82 5.88 -9.99
C HIS A 287 -1.66 5.85 -11.26
N CYS A 288 -2.50 6.86 -11.49
CA CYS A 288 -3.32 6.93 -12.69
C CYS A 288 -2.46 7.10 -13.97
N ALA A 289 -1.41 7.93 -13.93
CA ALA A 289 -0.49 8.10 -15.06
C ALA A 289 0.31 6.81 -15.35
N ALA A 290 0.75 6.09 -14.31
CA ALA A 290 1.44 4.81 -14.48
C ALA A 290 0.51 3.73 -15.07
N GLN A 291 -0.75 3.66 -14.61
CA GLN A 291 -1.77 2.76 -15.17
C GLN A 291 -2.30 3.19 -16.56
N GLY A 292 -2.14 4.46 -16.96
CA GLY A 292 -2.72 5.02 -18.19
C GLY A 292 -4.25 5.16 -18.15
N LYS A 293 -4.84 5.30 -16.95
CA LYS A 293 -6.30 5.42 -16.73
C LYS A 293 -6.63 5.94 -15.34
N VAL A 294 -7.80 6.57 -15.17
CA VAL A 294 -8.29 7.00 -13.85
C VAL A 294 -9.15 5.93 -13.19
N GLY A 295 -8.49 5.02 -12.47
CA GLY A 295 -9.14 4.01 -11.61
C GLY A 295 -10.00 4.61 -10.49
N SER A 296 -10.65 3.76 -9.70
CA SER A 296 -11.49 4.18 -8.57
C SER A 296 -10.75 5.00 -7.51
N GLY A 297 -9.46 4.72 -7.31
CA GLY A 297 -8.61 5.42 -6.35
C GLY A 297 -8.77 5.00 -4.89
N PHE A 298 -9.71 4.08 -4.60
CA PHE A 298 -9.80 3.46 -3.28
C PHE A 298 -8.49 2.75 -2.92
N ASP A 299 -7.73 2.31 -3.92
CA ASP A 299 -6.42 1.67 -3.79
C ASP A 299 -5.38 2.60 -3.14
N VAL A 300 -5.24 3.82 -3.65
CA VAL A 300 -4.29 4.83 -3.13
C VAL A 300 -4.82 5.46 -1.85
N SER A 301 -6.12 5.73 -1.78
CA SER A 301 -6.77 6.26 -0.57
C SER A 301 -6.65 5.28 0.61
N ALA A 302 -6.86 3.98 0.39
CA ALA A 302 -6.65 2.96 1.42
C ALA A 302 -5.16 2.71 1.67
N ALA A 303 -4.27 3.09 0.74
CA ALA A 303 -2.82 3.18 0.91
C ALA A 303 -2.35 4.51 1.57
N VAL A 304 -3.26 5.40 2.00
CA VAL A 304 -2.95 6.56 2.86
C VAL A 304 -3.66 6.44 4.21
N TRP A 305 -5.00 6.39 4.22
CA TRP A 305 -5.81 6.41 5.45
C TRP A 305 -6.22 5.04 5.99
N GLY A 306 -5.95 3.96 5.24
CA GLY A 306 -6.16 2.59 5.69
C GLY A 306 -7.58 2.08 5.52
N SER A 307 -8.09 1.39 6.55
CA SER A 307 -9.45 0.83 6.54
C SER A 307 -10.51 1.94 6.52
N GLN A 308 -11.36 1.93 5.49
CA GLN A 308 -12.27 3.03 5.18
C GLN A 308 -13.55 2.59 4.43
N SER A 309 -14.64 3.33 4.62
CA SER A 309 -15.67 3.47 3.58
C SER A 309 -15.24 4.60 2.65
N TYR A 310 -15.22 4.33 1.34
CA TYR A 310 -14.66 5.22 0.33
C TYR A 310 -15.64 5.57 -0.78
N ARG A 311 -15.66 6.84 -1.19
CA ARG A 311 -16.35 7.34 -2.40
C ARG A 311 -15.36 8.08 -3.27
N ARG A 312 -15.28 7.72 -4.56
CA ARG A 312 -14.26 8.26 -5.47
C ARG A 312 -14.40 9.76 -5.76
N PHE A 313 -13.26 10.39 -6.07
CA PHE A 313 -13.22 11.69 -6.75
C PHE A 313 -13.72 11.57 -8.20
N LYS A 314 -14.10 12.71 -8.80
CA LYS A 314 -14.52 12.78 -10.23
C LYS A 314 -13.34 12.45 -11.16
N PRO A 315 -13.48 11.58 -12.17
CA PRO A 315 -12.37 11.23 -13.07
C PRO A 315 -11.63 12.43 -13.67
N SER A 316 -12.38 13.43 -14.12
CA SER A 316 -11.92 14.71 -14.67
C SER A 316 -10.92 15.48 -13.81
N SER A 317 -10.91 15.25 -12.50
CA SER A 317 -9.99 15.90 -11.56
C SER A 317 -8.52 15.50 -11.74
N VAL A 318 -8.25 14.37 -12.42
CA VAL A 318 -6.90 13.84 -12.67
C VAL A 318 -6.61 13.65 -14.16
N GLU A 319 -7.65 13.44 -14.99
CA GLU A 319 -7.53 13.29 -16.47
C GLU A 319 -6.71 14.42 -17.12
N GLU A 320 -6.94 15.67 -16.72
CA GLU A 320 -6.20 16.83 -17.24
C GLU A 320 -4.68 16.74 -17.00
N ILE A 321 -4.25 16.21 -15.86
CA ILE A 321 -2.83 16.06 -15.52
C ILE A 321 -2.21 14.92 -16.35
N ILE A 322 -2.93 13.80 -16.53
CA ILE A 322 -2.46 12.67 -17.32
C ILE A 322 -2.27 13.10 -18.78
N VAL A 323 -3.28 13.73 -19.38
CA VAL A 323 -3.24 14.20 -20.77
C VAL A 323 -2.13 15.23 -20.97
N ALA A 324 -1.95 16.18 -20.03
CA ALA A 324 -0.86 17.17 -20.11
C ALA A 324 0.53 16.53 -19.94
N ASN A 325 0.65 15.48 -19.10
CA ASN A 325 1.91 14.74 -18.92
C ASN A 325 2.25 13.91 -20.16
N GLU A 326 1.28 13.18 -20.74
CA GLU A 326 1.46 12.37 -21.94
C GLU A 326 1.74 13.23 -23.20
N ALA A 327 1.15 14.43 -23.27
CA ALA A 327 1.44 15.41 -24.32
C ALA A 327 2.75 16.21 -24.10
N GLY A 328 3.43 16.05 -22.95
CA GLY A 328 4.62 16.82 -22.60
C GLY A 328 4.38 18.31 -22.34
N THR A 329 3.13 18.73 -22.09
CA THR A 329 2.71 20.12 -21.91
C THR A 329 2.47 20.52 -20.44
N LEU A 330 2.52 19.57 -19.51
CA LEU A 330 2.45 19.84 -18.07
C LEU A 330 3.62 20.71 -17.60
N SER A 331 3.36 21.72 -16.77
CA SER A 331 4.39 22.48 -16.04
C SER A 331 4.36 22.16 -14.55
N ALA A 332 5.47 22.45 -13.87
CA ALA A 332 5.60 22.24 -12.42
C ALA A 332 4.55 23.03 -11.63
N GLU A 333 4.32 24.29 -11.99
CA GLU A 333 3.40 25.19 -11.31
C GLU A 333 1.96 24.66 -11.39
N LYS A 334 1.55 24.18 -12.57
CA LYS A 334 0.22 23.58 -12.77
C LYS A 334 0.08 22.27 -12.02
N LEU A 335 1.09 21.39 -12.06
CA LEU A 335 1.08 20.14 -11.31
C LEU A 335 0.92 20.40 -9.81
N VAL A 336 1.77 21.27 -9.25
CA VAL A 336 1.75 21.71 -7.85
C VAL A 336 0.38 22.26 -7.46
N GLN A 337 -0.17 23.21 -8.21
CA GLN A 337 -1.47 23.81 -7.93
C GLN A 337 -2.61 22.78 -7.90
N MET A 338 -2.55 21.75 -8.75
CA MET A 338 -3.60 20.73 -8.81
C MET A 338 -3.49 19.65 -7.72
N VAL A 339 -2.30 19.42 -7.14
CA VAL A 339 -2.12 18.46 -6.02
C VAL A 339 -2.13 19.12 -4.64
N ASP A 340 -1.90 20.43 -4.54
CA ASP A 340 -1.91 21.18 -3.28
C ASP A 340 -3.25 20.99 -2.52
N PRO A 341 -3.22 20.73 -1.20
CA PRO A 341 -4.43 20.41 -0.41
C PRO A 341 -5.36 21.61 -0.16
N VAL A 342 -4.95 22.83 -0.53
CA VAL A 342 -5.71 24.08 -0.38
C VAL A 342 -6.15 24.61 -1.76
N GLU A 343 -5.22 24.82 -2.69
CA GLU A 343 -5.50 25.30 -4.05
C GLU A 343 -6.24 24.22 -4.88
N GLY A 344 -5.71 23.00 -4.89
CA GLY A 344 -6.26 21.85 -5.61
C GLY A 344 -7.53 21.27 -4.98
N LYS A 345 -7.94 21.74 -3.79
CA LYS A 345 -9.05 21.16 -2.97
C LYS A 345 -10.37 20.97 -3.72
N ARG A 346 -10.64 21.77 -4.76
CA ARG A 346 -11.88 21.66 -5.58
C ARG A 346 -11.89 20.44 -6.52
N LEU A 347 -10.72 19.87 -6.81
CA LEU A 347 -10.55 18.69 -7.65
C LEU A 347 -10.76 17.41 -6.84
N TRP A 348 -10.23 17.37 -5.62
CA TRP A 348 -10.17 16.18 -4.76
C TRP A 348 -11.46 15.95 -3.97
N THR A 349 -12.55 15.64 -4.69
CA THR A 349 -13.91 15.46 -4.13
C THR A 349 -14.20 14.03 -3.64
N SER A 350 -13.19 13.25 -3.27
CA SER A 350 -13.36 11.93 -2.66
C SER A 350 -13.87 12.05 -1.21
N SER A 351 -14.62 11.05 -0.75
CA SER A 351 -15.00 10.92 0.67
C SER A 351 -14.33 9.71 1.28
N VAL A 352 -13.80 9.89 2.49
CA VAL A 352 -13.13 8.87 3.30
C VAL A 352 -13.76 8.90 4.68
N GLU A 353 -14.35 7.80 5.10
CA GLU A 353 -14.89 7.63 6.45
C GLU A 353 -14.17 6.44 7.11
N PRO A 354 -13.42 6.63 8.21
CA PRO A 354 -12.67 5.55 8.85
C PRO A 354 -13.52 4.31 9.18
N PHE A 355 -12.90 3.14 9.07
CA PHE A 355 -13.52 1.85 9.31
C PHE A 355 -12.60 0.94 10.13
N LYS A 356 -13.20 0.04 10.91
CA LYS A 356 -12.53 -1.09 11.55
C LYS A 356 -13.47 -2.28 11.60
N LEU A 357 -12.92 -3.50 11.55
CA LEU A 357 -13.67 -4.69 11.92
C LEU A 357 -13.91 -4.69 13.44
N PRO A 358 -15.02 -5.25 13.92
CA PRO A 358 -15.30 -5.36 15.35
C PRO A 358 -14.39 -6.43 16.01
N PRO A 359 -14.24 -6.44 17.35
CA PRO A 359 -13.37 -7.39 18.04
C PRO A 359 -13.66 -8.86 17.69
N ARG A 360 -12.63 -9.71 17.65
CA ARG A 360 -12.71 -11.13 17.26
C ARG A 360 -13.12 -11.43 15.81
N ALA A 361 -13.51 -10.43 15.00
CA ALA A 361 -13.69 -10.60 13.56
C ALA A 361 -12.33 -10.49 12.84
N GLN A 362 -11.86 -11.61 12.25
CA GLN A 362 -10.60 -11.67 11.52
C GLN A 362 -10.87 -11.73 10.02
N LEU A 363 -10.24 -10.84 9.23
CA LEU A 363 -10.15 -10.98 7.78
C LEU A 363 -8.93 -11.84 7.44
N ILE A 364 -9.15 -12.87 6.62
CA ILE A 364 -8.14 -13.75 6.05
C ILE A 364 -8.30 -13.81 4.54
N LEU A 365 -7.19 -14.05 3.83
CA LEU A 365 -7.17 -14.16 2.38
C LEU A 365 -6.44 -15.44 1.94
N ALA A 366 -6.69 -15.86 0.72
CA ALA A 366 -5.89 -16.84 0.00
C ALA A 366 -5.73 -16.41 -1.45
N ASP A 367 -4.52 -16.51 -1.98
CA ASP A 367 -4.29 -16.45 -3.43
C ASP A 367 -5.02 -17.61 -4.13
N VAL A 368 -5.45 -17.39 -5.37
CA VAL A 368 -6.02 -18.44 -6.22
C VAL A 368 -5.26 -18.41 -7.54
N HIS A 369 -4.63 -19.53 -7.88
CA HIS A 369 -3.74 -19.59 -9.03
C HIS A 369 -4.51 -19.44 -10.35
N GLY A 370 -4.38 -18.26 -10.98
CA GLY A 370 -5.02 -17.93 -12.26
C GLY A 370 -5.47 -16.48 -12.46
N GLY A 371 -5.01 -15.53 -11.62
CA GLY A 371 -5.47 -14.12 -11.59
C GLY A 371 -5.66 -13.44 -12.96
N SER A 372 -6.71 -12.64 -13.07
CA SER A 372 -7.22 -12.12 -14.34
C SER A 372 -6.57 -10.82 -14.82
N HIS A 373 -6.75 -10.54 -16.11
CA HIS A 373 -6.70 -9.17 -16.61
C HIS A 373 -7.93 -8.37 -16.16
N THR A 374 -7.94 -7.95 -14.88
CA THR A 374 -8.94 -7.09 -14.24
C THR A 374 -9.47 -5.94 -15.12
N PRO A 375 -8.65 -5.22 -15.93
CA PRO A 375 -9.15 -4.16 -16.81
C PRO A 375 -10.18 -4.64 -17.84
N SER A 376 -10.04 -5.87 -18.35
CA SER A 376 -10.96 -6.46 -19.34
C SER A 376 -12.35 -6.70 -18.75
N LEU A 377 -12.42 -7.19 -17.50
CA LEU A 377 -13.67 -7.38 -16.77
C LEU A 377 -14.39 -6.05 -16.59
N VAL A 378 -13.69 -5.02 -16.09
CA VAL A 378 -14.26 -3.68 -15.87
C VAL A 378 -14.79 -3.07 -17.17
N SER A 379 -14.00 -3.06 -18.25
CA SER A 379 -14.44 -2.52 -19.53
C SER A 379 -15.67 -3.24 -20.10
N ARG A 380 -15.76 -4.58 -19.96
CA ARG A 380 -16.92 -5.35 -20.42
C ARG A 380 -18.17 -5.11 -19.56
N VAL A 381 -18.03 -4.96 -18.25
CA VAL A 381 -19.15 -4.63 -17.34
C VAL A 381 -19.70 -3.22 -17.64
N LEU A 382 -18.84 -2.23 -17.88
CA LEU A 382 -19.26 -0.87 -18.25
C LEU A 382 -19.95 -0.85 -19.63
N ALA A 383 -19.35 -1.48 -20.65
CA ALA A 383 -19.96 -1.57 -21.99
C ALA A 383 -21.26 -2.40 -22.03
N TRP A 384 -21.50 -3.27 -21.04
CA TRP A 384 -22.80 -3.93 -20.85
C TRP A 384 -23.82 -2.98 -20.21
N ARG A 385 -23.43 -2.20 -19.18
CA ARG A 385 -24.30 -1.22 -18.51
C ARG A 385 -24.80 -0.14 -19.46
N GLU A 386 -23.93 0.37 -20.33
CA GLU A 386 -24.30 1.33 -21.40
C GLU A 386 -25.35 0.78 -22.36
N LYS A 387 -25.33 -0.53 -22.64
CA LYS A 387 -26.26 -1.21 -23.56
C LYS A 387 -27.57 -1.66 -22.90
N ASN A 388 -27.61 -1.76 -21.56
CA ASN A 388 -28.75 -2.29 -20.81
C ASN A 388 -29.14 -1.36 -19.63
N PRO A 389 -29.34 -0.04 -19.85
CA PRO A 389 -29.31 0.94 -18.78
C PRO A 389 -30.38 0.74 -17.69
N GLN A 390 -31.59 0.29 -18.03
CA GLN A 390 -32.65 0.03 -17.04
C GLN A 390 -32.28 -1.13 -16.11
N LEU A 391 -32.03 -2.31 -16.68
CA LEU A 391 -31.64 -3.52 -15.95
C LEU A 391 -30.34 -3.32 -15.16
N ALA A 392 -29.41 -2.52 -15.69
CA ALA A 392 -28.18 -2.18 -15.00
C ALA A 392 -28.41 -1.23 -13.82
N GLU A 393 -29.27 -0.20 -13.94
CA GLU A 393 -29.56 0.70 -12.80
C GLU A 393 -30.37 -0.02 -11.71
N GLU A 394 -31.32 -0.91 -12.06
CA GLU A 394 -32.01 -1.80 -11.12
C GLU A 394 -31.01 -2.63 -10.29
N LEU A 395 -30.09 -3.32 -10.98
CA LEU A 395 -29.07 -4.17 -10.37
C LEU A 395 -28.04 -3.37 -9.55
N TRP A 396 -27.70 -2.15 -9.99
CA TRP A 396 -26.83 -1.23 -9.23
C TRP A 396 -27.52 -0.73 -7.97
N MET A 397 -28.82 -0.41 -8.00
CA MET A 397 -29.56 0.03 -6.81
C MET A 397 -29.71 -1.10 -5.79
N GLU A 398 -30.00 -2.33 -6.21
CA GLU A 398 -30.05 -3.49 -5.30
C GLU A 398 -28.67 -3.76 -4.67
N LEU A 399 -27.59 -3.70 -5.46
CA LEU A 399 -26.22 -3.83 -4.95
C LEU A 399 -25.83 -2.70 -3.99
N ASP A 400 -26.15 -1.44 -4.26
CA ASP A 400 -25.75 -0.31 -3.41
C ASP A 400 -26.48 -0.30 -2.06
N ASP A 401 -27.76 -0.64 -2.04
CA ASP A 401 -28.53 -0.86 -0.80
C ASP A 401 -27.92 -1.99 0.06
N LEU A 402 -27.55 -3.12 -0.54
CA LEU A 402 -26.91 -4.23 0.18
C LEU A 402 -25.49 -3.89 0.65
N ASN A 403 -24.70 -3.18 -0.16
CA ASN A 403 -23.39 -2.66 0.24
C ASN A 403 -23.54 -1.69 1.43
N GLY A 404 -24.57 -0.85 1.41
CA GLY A 404 -24.98 0.03 2.51
C GLY A 404 -25.31 -0.76 3.78
N LYS A 405 -26.16 -1.78 3.68
CA LYS A 405 -26.55 -2.67 4.80
C LYS A 405 -25.36 -3.41 5.41
N VAL A 406 -24.42 -3.92 4.59
CA VAL A 406 -23.19 -4.55 5.09
C VAL A 406 -22.28 -3.51 5.78
N THR A 407 -22.10 -2.34 5.19
CA THR A 407 -21.27 -1.26 5.76
C THR A 407 -21.83 -0.77 7.10
N GLN A 408 -23.15 -0.55 7.18
CA GLN A 408 -23.82 -0.14 8.41
C GLN A 408 -23.85 -1.27 9.45
N GLY A 409 -24.07 -2.52 9.04
CA GLY A 409 -24.04 -3.67 9.95
C GLY A 409 -22.70 -3.79 10.68
N TRP A 410 -21.57 -3.62 9.97
CA TRP A 410 -20.25 -3.61 10.62
C TRP A 410 -20.09 -2.45 11.59
N ARG A 411 -20.56 -1.23 11.24
CA ARG A 411 -20.52 -0.07 12.13
C ARG A 411 -21.36 -0.28 13.40
N THR A 412 -22.55 -0.85 13.26
CA THR A 412 -23.41 -1.23 14.38
C THR A 412 -22.75 -2.30 15.25
N LEU A 413 -22.09 -3.32 14.68
CA LEU A 413 -21.34 -4.33 15.44
C LEU A 413 -20.14 -3.75 16.19
N VAL A 414 -19.42 -2.80 15.59
CA VAL A 414 -18.35 -2.05 16.27
C VAL A 414 -18.90 -1.27 17.46
N GLN A 415 -20.03 -0.59 17.30
CA GLN A 415 -20.66 0.18 18.37
C GLN A 415 -21.17 -0.73 19.50
N LEU A 416 -21.89 -1.81 19.17
CA LEU A 416 -22.38 -2.79 20.14
C LEU A 416 -21.25 -3.50 20.90
N SER A 417 -20.07 -3.68 20.30
CA SER A 417 -18.89 -4.22 21.00
C SER A 417 -18.32 -3.30 22.09
N VAL A 418 -18.76 -2.04 22.14
CA VAL A 418 -18.44 -1.06 23.19
C VAL A 418 -19.62 -0.89 24.15
N ASP A 419 -20.85 -0.78 23.63
CA ASP A 419 -22.05 -0.47 24.41
C ASP A 419 -22.61 -1.67 25.19
N ASP A 420 -22.58 -2.88 24.61
CA ASP A 420 -22.82 -4.15 25.30
C ASP A 420 -21.77 -5.21 24.91
N PRO A 421 -20.56 -5.14 25.49
CA PRO A 421 -19.51 -6.13 25.24
C PRO A 421 -19.93 -7.55 25.60
N LYS A 422 -20.85 -7.73 26.57
CA LYS A 422 -21.32 -9.05 27.01
C LYS A 422 -22.29 -9.65 26.01
N GLY A 423 -23.27 -8.88 25.52
CA GLY A 423 -24.14 -9.28 24.43
C GLY A 423 -23.35 -9.55 23.15
N TYR A 424 -22.34 -8.73 22.85
CA TYR A 424 -21.42 -8.93 21.75
C TYR A 424 -20.67 -10.27 21.87
N ASP A 425 -19.92 -10.52 22.95
CA ASP A 425 -19.18 -11.77 23.11
C ASP A 425 -20.10 -13.01 23.18
N ASN A 426 -21.27 -12.90 23.79
CA ASN A 426 -22.27 -13.98 23.78
C ASN A 426 -22.79 -14.29 22.35
N ALA A 427 -22.97 -13.26 21.52
CA ALA A 427 -23.31 -13.46 20.11
C ALA A 427 -22.15 -14.12 19.35
N VAL A 428 -20.92 -13.62 19.50
CA VAL A 428 -19.74 -14.18 18.83
C VAL A 428 -19.54 -15.65 19.22
N ASN A 429 -19.57 -15.98 20.52
CA ASN A 429 -19.44 -17.35 21.03
C ASN A 429 -20.51 -18.30 20.48
N LEU A 430 -21.74 -17.83 20.30
CA LEU A 430 -22.84 -18.62 19.73
C LEU A 430 -22.67 -18.86 18.23
N LEU A 431 -22.19 -17.84 17.50
CA LEU A 431 -22.06 -17.84 16.04
C LEU A 431 -20.77 -18.53 15.54
N GLU A 432 -19.70 -18.49 16.33
CA GLU A 432 -18.44 -19.24 16.12
C GLU A 432 -18.65 -20.77 16.06
N ALA A 433 -19.78 -21.26 16.59
CA ALA A 433 -20.18 -22.68 16.55
C ALA A 433 -21.28 -22.99 15.50
N LYS A 434 -21.65 -22.04 14.62
CA LYS A 434 -22.78 -22.17 13.67
C LYS A 434 -22.43 -21.70 12.26
N ARG A 435 -23.02 -22.34 11.23
CA ARG A 435 -22.90 -21.91 9.84
C ARG A 435 -23.68 -20.63 9.59
N GLY A 436 -23.19 -19.77 8.70
CA GLY A 436 -23.85 -18.50 8.34
C GLY A 436 -25.28 -18.65 7.78
N ASP A 437 -25.65 -19.84 7.28
CA ASP A 437 -27.03 -20.15 6.89
C ASP A 437 -27.99 -20.20 8.09
N ASP A 438 -27.54 -20.73 9.23
CA ASP A 438 -28.34 -20.93 10.45
C ASP A 438 -28.50 -19.65 11.28
N TRP A 439 -27.75 -18.57 10.98
CA TRP A 439 -27.66 -17.39 11.84
C TRP A 439 -28.99 -16.64 11.95
N LEU A 440 -29.72 -16.46 10.84
CA LEU A 440 -31.05 -15.83 10.86
C LEU A 440 -32.11 -16.68 11.60
N ALA A 441 -32.00 -18.00 11.55
CA ALA A 441 -32.88 -18.88 12.32
C ALA A 441 -32.54 -18.82 13.81
N THR A 442 -31.25 -18.87 14.14
CA THR A 442 -30.72 -18.78 15.51
C THR A 442 -31.05 -17.44 16.17
N ALA A 443 -30.99 -16.32 15.45
CA ALA A 443 -31.38 -15.01 15.95
C ALA A 443 -32.89 -14.94 16.28
N LYS A 444 -33.74 -15.59 15.48
CA LYS A 444 -35.19 -15.65 15.69
C LYS A 444 -35.63 -16.60 16.81
N THR A 445 -34.82 -17.62 17.13
CA THR A 445 -35.12 -18.60 18.20
C THR A 445 -34.34 -18.35 19.49
N ALA A 446 -33.56 -17.27 19.56
CA ALA A 446 -32.86 -16.87 20.78
C ALA A 446 -33.85 -16.54 21.90
N THR A 447 -33.71 -17.20 23.05
CA THR A 447 -34.57 -17.01 24.24
C THR A 447 -34.30 -15.69 24.97
N VAL A 448 -33.14 -15.07 24.72
CA VAL A 448 -32.74 -13.76 25.23
C VAL A 448 -32.50 -12.85 24.01
N PRO A 449 -33.15 -11.69 23.90
CA PRO A 449 -32.88 -10.72 22.84
C PRO A 449 -31.41 -10.29 22.87
N ASN A 450 -30.79 -10.25 21.69
CA ASN A 450 -29.38 -9.87 21.53
C ASN A 450 -29.22 -9.11 20.20
N GLU A 451 -28.85 -7.84 20.27
CA GLU A 451 -28.74 -6.99 19.07
C GLU A 451 -27.54 -7.37 18.19
N SER A 452 -26.41 -7.74 18.80
CA SER A 452 -25.22 -8.20 18.06
C SER A 452 -25.50 -9.45 17.24
N LEU A 453 -26.24 -10.42 17.81
CA LEU A 453 -26.69 -11.63 17.13
C LEU A 453 -27.57 -11.30 15.91
N ASN A 454 -28.51 -10.36 16.05
CA ASN A 454 -29.37 -9.91 14.95
C ASN A 454 -28.58 -9.14 13.88
N ALA A 455 -27.62 -8.30 14.28
CA ALA A 455 -26.76 -7.54 13.38
C ALA A 455 -25.84 -8.45 12.56
N PHE A 456 -25.14 -9.41 13.18
CA PHE A 456 -24.32 -10.42 12.50
C PHE A 456 -25.15 -11.25 11.51
N ALA A 457 -26.33 -11.74 11.92
CA ALA A 457 -27.19 -12.55 11.07
C ALA A 457 -27.71 -11.77 9.84
N SER A 458 -28.10 -10.50 10.04
CA SER A 458 -28.57 -9.62 8.96
C SER A 458 -27.45 -9.24 7.99
N LEU A 459 -26.24 -9.03 8.50
CA LEU A 459 -25.05 -8.70 7.71
C LEU A 459 -24.60 -9.89 6.85
N CYS A 460 -24.52 -11.10 7.44
CA CYS A 460 -24.18 -12.33 6.73
C CYS A 460 -25.17 -12.62 5.59
N ALA A 461 -26.47 -12.46 5.85
CA ALA A 461 -27.51 -12.62 4.84
C ALA A 461 -27.43 -11.56 3.72
N SER A 462 -27.19 -10.29 4.08
CA SER A 462 -27.02 -9.20 3.10
C SER A 462 -25.82 -9.46 2.18
N HIS A 463 -24.68 -9.91 2.74
CA HIS A 463 -23.52 -10.29 1.95
C HIS A 463 -23.80 -11.49 1.01
N ARG A 464 -24.57 -12.49 1.46
CA ARG A 464 -24.95 -13.63 0.62
C ARG A 464 -25.74 -13.19 -0.62
N GLN A 465 -26.64 -12.21 -0.46
CA GLN A 465 -27.36 -11.61 -1.60
C GLN A 465 -26.42 -10.86 -2.55
N ILE A 466 -25.41 -10.12 -2.06
CA ILE A 466 -24.39 -9.48 -2.91
C ILE A 466 -23.71 -10.52 -3.82
N ARG A 467 -23.28 -11.68 -3.28
CA ARG A 467 -22.71 -12.78 -4.09
C ARG A 467 -23.70 -13.38 -5.09
N ILE A 468 -24.98 -13.45 -4.79
CA ILE A 468 -26.01 -13.89 -5.76
C ILE A 468 -26.11 -12.87 -6.91
N LEU A 469 -26.08 -11.57 -6.61
CA LEU A 469 -26.16 -10.51 -7.62
C LEU A 469 -24.88 -10.35 -8.46
N LEU A 470 -23.68 -10.57 -7.88
CA LEU A 470 -22.43 -10.59 -8.64
C LEU A 470 -22.32 -11.82 -9.57
N ARG A 471 -22.85 -12.98 -9.15
CA ARG A 471 -23.03 -14.15 -10.03
C ARG A 471 -24.06 -13.86 -11.14
N ARG A 472 -25.18 -13.20 -10.83
CA ARG A 472 -26.16 -12.73 -11.84
C ARG A 472 -25.52 -11.77 -12.84
N LEU A 473 -24.72 -10.81 -12.39
CA LEU A 473 -23.97 -9.87 -13.24
C LEU A 473 -22.96 -10.61 -14.14
N SER A 474 -22.27 -11.61 -13.60
CA SER A 474 -21.34 -12.47 -14.38
C SER A 474 -22.03 -13.09 -15.60
N VAL A 475 -23.22 -13.67 -15.39
CA VAL A 475 -24.05 -14.28 -16.45
C VAL A 475 -24.56 -13.23 -17.44
N LEU A 476 -25.07 -12.10 -16.96
CA LEU A 476 -25.62 -11.02 -17.80
C LEU A 476 -24.59 -10.37 -18.73
N VAL A 477 -23.35 -10.20 -18.25
CA VAL A 477 -22.23 -9.57 -18.98
C VAL A 477 -21.42 -10.58 -19.80
N GLY A 478 -21.50 -11.87 -19.45
CA GLY A 478 -20.70 -12.94 -20.03
C GLY A 478 -19.22 -12.86 -19.63
N VAL A 479 -18.93 -12.50 -18.37
CA VAL A 479 -17.58 -12.45 -17.79
C VAL A 479 -17.55 -13.13 -16.42
N PRO A 480 -16.46 -13.81 -16.04
CA PRO A 480 -16.39 -14.51 -14.77
C PRO A 480 -15.99 -13.55 -13.63
N ILE A 481 -16.96 -12.85 -13.02
CA ILE A 481 -16.71 -11.99 -11.84
C ILE A 481 -16.51 -12.88 -10.61
N GLU A 482 -17.45 -13.80 -10.40
CA GLU A 482 -17.27 -14.96 -9.53
C GLU A 482 -17.29 -16.21 -10.43
N PRO A 483 -16.13 -16.69 -10.91
CA PRO A 483 -16.03 -17.91 -11.72
C PRO A 483 -16.71 -19.11 -11.05
N PRO A 484 -17.15 -20.14 -11.80
CA PRO A 484 -17.72 -21.35 -11.23
C PRO A 484 -16.80 -22.04 -10.21
N GLU A 485 -15.48 -21.98 -10.41
CA GLU A 485 -14.44 -22.60 -9.58
C GLU A 485 -14.37 -21.89 -8.21
N GLN A 486 -14.34 -20.56 -8.24
CA GLN A 486 -14.37 -19.72 -7.04
C GLN A 486 -15.75 -19.76 -6.38
N THR A 487 -16.83 -19.88 -7.14
CA THR A 487 -18.18 -20.09 -6.61
C THR A 487 -18.23 -21.33 -5.73
N ARG A 488 -17.74 -22.48 -6.24
CA ARG A 488 -17.70 -23.75 -5.48
C ARG A 488 -16.82 -23.63 -4.23
N LEU A 489 -15.68 -22.95 -4.33
CA LEU A 489 -14.76 -22.71 -3.21
C LEU A 489 -15.42 -21.83 -2.13
N LEU A 490 -16.00 -20.71 -2.51
CA LEU A 490 -16.65 -19.75 -1.61
C LEU A 490 -17.93 -20.32 -0.98
N ASP A 491 -18.69 -21.15 -1.71
CA ASP A 491 -19.84 -21.85 -1.16
C ASP A 491 -19.42 -22.95 -0.17
N ALA A 492 -18.25 -23.60 -0.36
CA ALA A 492 -17.68 -24.50 0.64
C ALA A 492 -17.15 -23.75 1.87
N MET A 493 -16.46 -22.62 1.68
CA MET A 493 -16.00 -21.73 2.77
C MET A 493 -17.17 -21.23 3.62
N SER A 494 -18.33 -20.89 3.01
CA SER A 494 -19.50 -20.41 3.76
C SER A 494 -20.18 -21.49 4.62
N GLN A 495 -19.82 -22.77 4.47
CA GLN A 495 -20.28 -23.88 5.32
C GLN A 495 -19.37 -24.13 6.54
N VAL A 496 -18.26 -23.41 6.68
CA VAL A 496 -17.44 -23.42 7.91
C VAL A 496 -18.15 -22.59 8.99
N PRO A 497 -18.23 -23.07 10.25
CA PRO A 497 -18.77 -22.29 11.36
C PRO A 497 -18.05 -20.94 11.55
N GLY A 498 -18.73 -19.94 12.10
CA GLY A 498 -18.13 -18.63 12.39
C GLY A 498 -17.84 -17.73 11.17
N VAL A 499 -17.95 -18.22 9.93
CA VAL A 499 -17.74 -17.39 8.72
C VAL A 499 -18.88 -16.38 8.55
N VAL A 500 -18.56 -15.10 8.74
CA VAL A 500 -19.48 -13.96 8.58
C VAL A 500 -19.76 -13.70 7.10
N MET A 501 -18.69 -13.71 6.29
CA MET A 501 -18.73 -13.48 4.85
C MET A 501 -17.47 -14.07 4.18
N CYS A 502 -17.58 -14.39 2.90
CA CYS A 502 -16.45 -14.75 2.05
C CYS A 502 -16.77 -14.44 0.60
N GLY A 503 -15.81 -13.95 -0.18
CA GLY A 503 -16.02 -13.52 -1.58
C GLY A 503 -14.72 -13.39 -2.38
N VAL A 504 -14.85 -13.00 -3.65
CA VAL A 504 -13.72 -12.52 -4.48
C VAL A 504 -13.69 -10.99 -4.34
N PRO A 505 -12.57 -10.35 -3.96
CA PRO A 505 -12.51 -8.91 -3.70
C PRO A 505 -12.37 -8.11 -5.00
N GLY A 506 -12.61 -6.80 -4.91
CA GLY A 506 -12.31 -5.86 -6.00
C GLY A 506 -13.25 -6.00 -7.21
N ALA A 507 -12.73 -6.55 -8.31
CA ALA A 507 -13.48 -6.82 -9.55
C ALA A 507 -13.54 -8.32 -9.89
N GLY A 508 -13.01 -9.18 -9.03
CA GLY A 508 -13.09 -10.64 -9.17
C GLY A 508 -12.38 -11.23 -10.39
N GLY A 509 -12.72 -12.47 -10.70
CA GLY A 509 -12.17 -13.27 -11.80
C GLY A 509 -10.82 -13.89 -11.49
N TYR A 510 -10.82 -15.06 -10.87
CA TYR A 510 -9.64 -15.91 -10.61
C TYR A 510 -8.51 -15.29 -9.75
N ASP A 511 -8.62 -14.01 -9.38
CA ASP A 511 -7.80 -13.35 -8.36
C ASP A 511 -8.02 -13.99 -6.96
N ALA A 512 -7.32 -13.53 -5.92
CA ALA A 512 -7.46 -14.03 -4.54
C ALA A 512 -8.92 -14.09 -4.02
N VAL A 513 -9.18 -14.93 -3.02
CA VAL A 513 -10.43 -14.95 -2.25
C VAL A 513 -10.22 -14.44 -0.83
N PHE A 514 -11.29 -13.98 -0.18
CA PHE A 514 -11.27 -13.57 1.23
C PHE A 514 -12.35 -14.29 2.05
N ALA A 515 -12.14 -14.36 3.36
CA ALA A 515 -13.18 -14.62 4.35
C ALA A 515 -13.02 -13.67 5.55
N VAL A 516 -14.14 -13.28 6.16
CA VAL A 516 -14.17 -12.65 7.49
C VAL A 516 -14.82 -13.63 8.46
N THR A 517 -14.11 -13.98 9.52
CA THR A 517 -14.46 -15.09 10.42
C THR A 517 -14.51 -14.66 11.88
N LEU A 518 -15.35 -15.34 12.66
CA LEU A 518 -15.40 -15.29 14.12
C LEU A 518 -14.67 -16.54 14.64
N GLY A 519 -13.37 -16.42 14.89
CA GLY A 519 -12.50 -17.58 15.10
C GLY A 519 -12.39 -18.46 13.85
N ARG A 520 -12.25 -19.78 14.02
CA ARG A 520 -12.35 -20.83 12.96
C ARG A 520 -11.45 -20.66 11.73
N ARG A 521 -10.41 -19.83 11.82
CA ARG A 521 -9.46 -19.53 10.74
C ARG A 521 -8.85 -20.80 10.14
N GLU A 522 -8.40 -21.70 11.01
CA GLU A 522 -7.71 -22.95 10.66
C GLU A 522 -8.64 -23.91 9.90
N GLU A 523 -9.96 -23.86 10.16
CA GLU A 523 -10.95 -24.65 9.43
C GLU A 523 -11.18 -24.13 8.01
N VAL A 524 -11.11 -22.80 7.80
CA VAL A 524 -11.12 -22.20 6.45
C VAL A 524 -9.82 -22.49 5.70
N GLU A 525 -8.68 -22.42 6.37
CA GLU A 525 -7.38 -22.84 5.80
C GLU A 525 -7.39 -24.33 5.41
N LEU A 526 -8.04 -25.19 6.19
CA LEU A 526 -8.23 -26.61 5.84
C LEU A 526 -9.14 -26.80 4.61
N VAL A 527 -10.15 -25.94 4.38
CA VAL A 527 -10.91 -25.94 3.11
C VAL A 527 -9.98 -25.61 1.95
N TRP A 528 -9.10 -24.61 2.09
CA TRP A 528 -8.14 -24.22 1.04
C TRP A 528 -7.10 -25.31 0.76
N ILE A 529 -6.47 -25.87 1.79
CA ILE A 529 -5.45 -26.93 1.67
C ILE A 529 -6.02 -28.19 1.01
N ASN A 530 -7.28 -28.54 1.31
CA ASN A 530 -7.95 -29.70 0.72
C ASN A 530 -8.65 -29.40 -0.60
N TRP A 531 -8.58 -28.16 -1.12
CA TRP A 531 -9.20 -27.77 -2.38
C TRP A 531 -8.43 -28.30 -3.60
N LYS A 532 -8.58 -29.60 -3.85
CA LYS A 532 -8.05 -30.25 -5.04
C LYS A 532 -8.67 -29.61 -6.29
N SER A 533 -7.86 -28.84 -7.02
CA SER A 533 -8.23 -28.28 -8.32
C SER A 533 -8.50 -29.42 -9.31
N THR A 534 -9.79 -29.74 -9.52
CA THR A 534 -10.22 -30.60 -10.61
C THR A 534 -10.10 -29.85 -11.93
N LEU A 535 -8.87 -29.73 -12.44
CA LEU A 535 -8.52 -29.56 -13.85
C LEU A 535 -7.01 -29.68 -14.02
N THR A 536 -6.55 -30.79 -14.58
CA THR A 536 -5.17 -30.98 -15.03
C THR A 536 -5.02 -30.49 -16.48
N THR A 537 -4.53 -29.27 -16.68
CA THR A 537 -3.86 -28.83 -17.93
C THR A 537 -3.04 -27.57 -17.66
N GLU A 538 -1.75 -27.62 -18.01
CA GLU A 538 -0.88 -26.53 -18.47
C GLU A 538 -0.76 -25.22 -17.64
N THR A 539 0.44 -25.04 -17.05
CA THR A 539 1.28 -23.81 -17.00
C THR A 539 0.57 -22.43 -17.02
N THR A 540 0.70 -21.53 -16.02
CA THR A 540 1.82 -20.53 -15.85
C THR A 540 1.53 -19.61 -14.61
N GLN A 541 2.44 -18.70 -14.21
CA GLN A 541 2.52 -17.87 -12.95
C GLN A 541 1.34 -16.89 -12.55
N SER A 542 1.07 -16.66 -11.21
CA SER A 542 0.23 -15.54 -10.59
C SER A 542 0.36 -15.34 -9.02
N GLY A 543 0.20 -14.10 -8.44
CA GLY A 543 0.24 -13.63 -6.98
C GLY A 543 1.21 -12.51 -6.33
N GLN A 544 0.96 -11.15 -6.27
CA GLN A 544 1.64 -9.99 -5.56
C GLN A 544 0.80 -8.74 -5.00
N GLU A 545 1.35 -8.01 -3.97
CA GLU A 545 1.36 -6.52 -3.58
C GLU A 545 0.01 -5.72 -3.32
N GLY A 546 -0.26 -4.62 -2.52
CA GLY A 546 0.39 -3.46 -1.76
C GLY A 546 -0.67 -2.39 -1.18
N ALA A 547 -0.56 -1.35 -0.27
CA ALA A 547 0.49 -0.73 0.63
C ALA A 547 0.42 0.81 1.26
N GLN A 548 0.09 1.16 2.58
CA GLN A 548 0.31 2.51 3.38
C GLN A 548 1.44 2.76 4.51
N GLU A 549 1.84 4.00 4.80
CA GLU A 549 2.95 4.41 5.73
C GLU A 549 2.90 4.17 7.28
N GLU A 550 4.07 4.21 7.95
CA GLU A 550 4.42 4.24 9.41
C GLU A 550 5.85 4.84 9.59
N ARG A 551 6.25 5.19 10.84
CA ARG A 551 7.60 5.64 11.22
C ARG A 551 8.35 4.63 12.12
N GLU A 552 9.69 4.64 12.11
CA GLU A 552 10.54 3.76 12.93
C GLU A 552 10.34 3.99 14.45
N GLY A 553 10.21 2.92 15.24
CA GLY A 553 10.09 3.09 16.70
C GLY A 553 10.03 1.84 17.60
N SER A 554 9.57 0.67 17.13
CA SER A 554 9.60 -0.55 17.96
C SER A 554 9.68 -1.84 17.15
N GLY A 555 10.55 -2.78 17.56
CA GLY A 555 10.57 -4.16 17.06
C GLY A 555 11.33 -4.43 15.75
N ALA A 556 12.40 -3.69 15.44
CA ALA A 556 13.20 -3.93 14.23
C ALA A 556 13.94 -5.29 14.25
N GLY A 557 13.48 -6.23 13.41
CA GLY A 557 14.31 -7.36 12.96
C GLY A 557 15.46 -6.85 12.07
N VAL A 558 16.59 -7.55 12.08
CA VAL A 558 17.81 -7.09 11.39
C VAL A 558 17.60 -7.07 9.86
N LEU A 559 17.70 -5.88 9.27
CA LEU A 559 17.70 -5.69 7.82
C LEU A 559 18.82 -6.50 7.16
N PRO A 560 18.60 -7.12 5.98
CA PRO A 560 19.63 -7.89 5.30
C PRO A 560 20.83 -7.00 4.93
N PRO A 561 22.08 -7.47 5.14
CA PRO A 561 23.26 -6.72 4.74
C PRO A 561 23.32 -6.59 3.21
N LEU A 562 23.75 -5.42 2.73
CA LEU A 562 23.95 -5.16 1.31
C LEU A 562 24.90 -6.19 0.69
N ARG A 563 24.49 -6.85 -0.40
CA ARG A 563 25.41 -7.67 -1.22
C ARG A 563 26.53 -6.78 -1.75
N ASP A 564 27.77 -7.08 -1.39
CA ASP A 564 28.95 -6.42 -1.96
C ASP A 564 29.14 -6.90 -3.40
N THR A 565 28.91 -6.01 -4.38
CA THR A 565 28.75 -6.34 -5.80
C THR A 565 30.06 -6.67 -6.53
N ASN A 566 31.08 -7.12 -5.80
CA ASN A 566 32.43 -7.39 -6.29
C ASN A 566 32.81 -8.89 -6.25
N LYS A 567 31.86 -9.79 -5.97
CA LYS A 567 32.08 -11.25 -6.00
C LYS A 567 31.36 -11.92 -7.17
N THR A 568 32.14 -12.46 -8.10
CA THR A 568 31.69 -13.48 -9.05
C THR A 568 31.34 -14.79 -8.32
N PRO A 569 30.48 -15.65 -8.91
CA PRO A 569 30.07 -16.89 -8.27
C PRO A 569 31.21 -17.92 -8.26
N ALA A 570 31.51 -18.46 -7.08
CA ALA A 570 32.40 -19.60 -6.89
C ALA A 570 31.82 -20.54 -5.83
N GLU A 571 31.48 -21.75 -6.30
CA GLU A 571 31.38 -23.05 -5.61
C GLU A 571 30.88 -23.11 -4.16
N GLU A 572 29.77 -23.84 -3.96
CA GLU A 572 29.40 -24.40 -2.67
C GLU A 572 30.48 -25.36 -2.15
N PRO A 573 30.63 -25.46 -0.82
CA PRO A 573 30.68 -26.80 -0.25
C PRO A 573 29.65 -27.02 0.86
N THR A 574 28.97 -28.15 0.77
CA THR A 574 28.15 -28.76 1.82
C THR A 574 28.94 -29.02 3.10
N VAL A 575 28.31 -28.88 4.28
CA VAL A 575 28.35 -29.84 5.43
C VAL A 575 27.70 -29.21 6.68
N CYS A 576 26.75 -29.93 7.27
CA CYS A 576 26.40 -29.84 8.70
C CYS A 576 27.07 -31.01 9.42
N PRO A 577 27.48 -30.89 10.71
CA PRO A 577 26.57 -31.38 11.75
C PRO A 577 26.66 -30.74 13.17
N LEU A 578 25.48 -30.53 13.77
CA LEU A 578 25.08 -30.87 15.17
C LEU A 578 25.79 -30.28 16.41
N LEU A 579 25.04 -30.35 17.54
CA LEU A 579 25.40 -30.13 18.95
C LEU A 579 25.54 -28.66 19.41
N ALA A 580 25.15 -28.25 20.62
CA ALA A 580 24.24 -28.84 21.63
C ALA A 580 23.78 -27.75 22.65
N GLU A 581 22.99 -28.18 23.64
CA GLU A 581 22.42 -27.53 24.85
C GLU A 581 23.41 -26.63 25.65
N GLU A 582 23.05 -25.77 26.62
CA GLU A 582 21.85 -25.48 27.46
C GLU A 582 21.60 -23.93 27.44
N GLY A 583 20.60 -23.26 28.04
CA GLY A 583 19.51 -23.59 28.97
C GLY A 583 19.45 -22.59 30.15
N ASP A 584 18.45 -21.70 30.19
CA ASP A 584 18.02 -20.99 31.42
C ASP A 584 16.53 -20.54 31.32
N GLY A 585 15.83 -20.43 32.45
CA GLY A 585 14.38 -20.26 32.54
C GLY A 585 13.92 -18.87 32.98
N GLY A 586 13.32 -18.10 32.06
CA GLY A 586 12.79 -16.76 32.32
C GLY A 586 11.28 -16.63 32.14
N VAL A 587 10.48 -17.05 33.13
CA VAL A 587 9.01 -16.94 33.07
C VAL A 587 8.57 -15.46 32.95
N ARG A 588 7.93 -15.12 31.84
CA ARG A 588 7.15 -13.88 31.69
C ARG A 588 5.71 -14.23 31.37
N ARG A 589 4.77 -13.61 32.10
CA ARG A 589 3.34 -13.68 31.77
C ARG A 589 3.10 -12.90 30.49
N GLU A 590 2.47 -13.55 29.51
CA GLU A 590 1.77 -12.81 28.46
C GLU A 590 0.58 -12.07 29.09
N VAL A 591 0.35 -10.85 28.63
CA VAL A 591 -0.88 -10.11 28.85
C VAL A 591 -1.44 -9.84 27.46
N GLU A 592 -2.56 -10.47 27.13
CA GLU A 592 -3.22 -10.32 25.84
C GLU A 592 -3.77 -8.89 25.68
N ALA A 593 -2.96 -8.01 25.10
CA ALA A 593 -3.39 -6.71 24.60
C ALA A 593 -3.74 -6.86 23.11
N GLY A 594 -5.03 -6.67 22.77
CA GLY A 594 -5.61 -7.10 21.50
C GLY A 594 -4.97 -6.52 20.24
N ARG A 595 -4.05 -7.28 19.62
CA ARG A 595 -3.65 -7.10 18.22
C ARG A 595 -4.66 -7.80 17.31
N ASN A 596 -5.71 -7.09 16.90
CA ASN A 596 -6.63 -7.53 15.83
C ASN A 596 -5.93 -7.44 14.45
N GLY A 597 -4.83 -8.16 14.28
CA GLY A 597 -4.05 -8.23 13.04
C GLY A 597 -4.79 -9.02 11.96
N ILE A 598 -4.91 -8.44 10.77
CA ILE A 598 -5.58 -9.02 9.61
C ILE A 598 -4.62 -10.00 8.93
N ASN A 599 -4.54 -11.21 9.50
CA ASN A 599 -3.55 -12.21 9.14
C ASN A 599 -3.74 -12.71 7.70
N SER A 600 -2.91 -12.20 6.81
CA SER A 600 -2.89 -12.54 5.38
C SER A 600 -2.16 -13.87 5.08
N LEU A 601 -2.55 -14.59 4.01
CA LEU A 601 -2.01 -15.91 3.63
C LEU A 601 -2.09 -16.18 2.09
N PHE A 602 -1.14 -16.95 1.54
CA PHE A 602 -0.91 -17.08 0.09
C PHE A 602 -0.33 -18.47 -0.29
N PHE A 603 -0.99 -19.23 -1.17
CA PHE A 603 -0.70 -20.66 -1.45
C PHE A 603 -0.16 -20.92 -2.87
#